data_AF-M0L183-F1
#
_entry.id   AF-M0L183-F1
#
_cell.length_a   1.000
_cell.length_b   1.000
_cell.length_c   1.000
_cell.angle_alpha   90.00
_cell.angle_beta   90.00
_cell.angle_gamma   90.00
#
_symmetry.space_group_name_H-M   'P 1'
#
loop_
_entity.id
_entity.type
_entity.pdbx_description
1 polymer ?
#
loop_
_entity_poly.entity_id
_entity_poly.type
_entity_poly.pdbx_seq_one_letter_code
_entity_poly.pdbx_strand_id
1 'polypeptide(L)'
;MAALAIAIAMGMGVGTIAAEDDPDDELHSIIDRTDPENASSVQVETVQEWATDEQLEQLNESQRDRVGEWLEDTPEIEDDGPANYTVAIDSETYITDWEFRDGQFVVDIYAENPTTVTMAESADWEEGEGEYRTMREDLDEGENVVYVPTFAGEDDGVALSFATELSMQEERGPYISTGTEAAEDPFRHFGGTSGLFSGVAMTTLLAAVGGWYVVRTEETGVNKA
;
A
#
# COMPACT_ATOMS: atom_id res chain seq x y z
N MET A 1 -32.49 54.46 -6.98
CA MET A 1 -31.17 53.85 -7.18
C MET A 1 -30.56 53.72 -5.79
N ALA A 2 -30.66 52.54 -5.18
CA ALA A 2 -29.56 51.54 -5.05
C ALA A 2 -28.41 52.10 -4.20
N ALA A 3 -27.88 51.47 -3.14
CA ALA A 3 -27.85 50.05 -2.83
C ALA A 3 -27.73 49.80 -1.31
N LEU A 4 -28.11 48.57 -0.99
CA LEU A 4 -28.06 47.83 0.27
C LEU A 4 -26.59 47.64 0.73
N ALA A 5 -26.29 47.98 1.99
CA ALA A 5 -25.01 47.62 2.62
C ALA A 5 -25.23 46.41 3.54
N ILE A 6 -24.81 45.24 3.08
CA ILE A 6 -24.74 44.01 3.89
C ILE A 6 -23.38 44.00 4.59
N ALA A 7 -23.39 44.02 5.91
CA ALA A 7 -22.22 43.75 6.73
C ALA A 7 -22.05 42.22 6.84
N ILE A 8 -20.97 41.68 6.26
CA ILE A 8 -20.54 40.30 6.48
C ILE A 8 -19.54 40.31 7.63
N ALA A 9 -19.91 39.61 8.70
CA ALA A 9 -19.07 39.37 9.86
C ALA A 9 -17.89 38.46 9.46
N MET A 10 -16.67 38.96 9.62
CA MET A 10 -15.45 38.15 9.55
C MET A 10 -15.29 37.40 10.88
N GLY A 11 -15.82 36.18 10.94
CA GLY A 11 -15.46 35.21 11.96
C GLY A 11 -14.14 34.56 11.56
N MET A 12 -13.05 34.94 12.24
CA MET A 12 -11.80 34.18 12.24
C MET A 12 -12.06 32.84 12.94
N GLY A 13 -12.31 31.80 12.15
CA GLY A 13 -12.27 30.41 12.58
C GLY A 13 -10.88 29.86 12.28
N VAL A 14 -10.11 29.63 13.35
CA VAL A 14 -8.87 28.87 13.32
C VAL A 14 -9.20 27.45 12.87
N GLY A 15 -8.84 27.10 11.63
CA GLY A 15 -8.93 25.75 11.11
C GLY A 15 -7.87 24.88 11.77
N THR A 16 -8.34 24.07 12.71
CA THR A 16 -7.62 23.06 13.47
C THR A 16 -7.25 21.88 12.58
N ILE A 17 -5.97 21.48 12.66
CA ILE A 17 -5.40 20.10 12.65
C ILE A 17 -5.94 19.06 11.66
N ALA A 18 -4.98 18.41 10.99
CA ALA A 18 -5.12 17.16 10.24
C ALA A 18 -6.16 16.22 10.86
N ALA A 19 -7.13 15.81 10.05
CA ALA A 19 -7.92 14.63 10.36
C ALA A 19 -6.96 13.45 10.24
N GLU A 20 -6.65 12.81 11.37
CA GLU A 20 -6.34 11.40 11.39
C GLU A 20 -7.56 10.71 10.74
N ASP A 21 -7.42 10.24 9.49
CA ASP A 21 -8.45 9.42 8.87
C ASP A 21 -8.55 8.15 9.71
N ASP A 22 -9.68 8.02 10.41
CA ASP A 22 -10.02 6.83 11.16
C ASP A 22 -10.20 5.71 10.12
N PRO A 23 -9.48 4.57 10.19
CA PRO A 23 -9.62 3.49 9.21
C PRO A 23 -11.07 2.99 9.08
N ASP A 24 -11.88 3.21 10.12
CA ASP A 24 -13.32 2.95 10.12
C ASP A 24 -14.08 3.74 9.04
N ASP A 25 -13.68 4.97 8.72
CA ASP A 25 -14.35 5.82 7.72
C ASP A 25 -14.12 5.33 6.28
N GLU A 26 -12.92 4.80 5.98
CA GLU A 26 -12.59 4.27 4.65
C GLU A 26 -13.35 2.96 4.38
N LEU A 27 -13.47 2.09 5.38
CA LEU A 27 -14.21 0.83 5.28
C LEU A 27 -15.71 1.02 5.13
N HIS A 28 -16.28 1.95 5.91
CA HIS A 28 -17.66 2.35 5.72
C HIS A 28 -17.88 2.88 4.30
N SER A 29 -16.90 3.59 3.73
CA SER A 29 -16.97 4.05 2.35
C SER A 29 -16.95 2.90 1.33
N ILE A 30 -16.18 1.84 1.56
CA ILE A 30 -16.09 0.69 0.63
C ILE A 30 -17.40 -0.11 0.67
N ILE A 31 -17.83 -0.50 1.87
CA ILE A 31 -19.02 -1.35 2.06
C ILE A 31 -20.30 -0.61 1.66
N ASP A 32 -20.40 0.70 1.89
CA ASP A 32 -21.61 1.46 1.55
C ASP A 32 -21.65 1.93 0.09
N ARG A 33 -20.51 1.97 -0.62
CA ARG A 33 -20.43 2.50 -2.00
C ARG A 33 -20.19 1.45 -3.07
N THR A 34 -19.71 0.26 -2.69
CA THR A 34 -19.30 -0.78 -3.63
C THR A 34 -20.12 -2.04 -3.38
N ASP A 35 -20.94 -2.43 -4.34
CA ASP A 35 -21.59 -3.73 -4.32
C ASP A 35 -20.50 -4.83 -4.33
N PRO A 36 -20.62 -5.89 -3.52
CA PRO A 36 -19.56 -6.89 -3.35
C PRO A 36 -19.20 -7.61 -4.66
N GLU A 37 -20.16 -7.77 -5.57
CA GLU A 37 -19.96 -8.33 -6.91
C GLU A 37 -19.10 -7.44 -7.84
N ASN A 38 -18.95 -6.16 -7.53
CA ASN A 38 -18.17 -5.18 -8.28
C ASN A 38 -16.92 -4.71 -7.51
N ALA A 39 -16.64 -5.30 -6.36
CA ALA A 39 -15.48 -4.95 -5.54
C ALA A 39 -14.18 -5.44 -6.20
N SER A 40 -13.17 -4.58 -6.21
CA SER A 40 -11.82 -4.95 -6.62
C SER A 40 -11.16 -5.89 -5.60
N SER A 41 -10.17 -6.68 -6.01
CA SER A 41 -9.42 -7.58 -5.13
C SER A 41 -8.82 -6.88 -3.91
N VAL A 42 -8.28 -5.67 -4.11
CA VAL A 42 -7.73 -4.84 -3.03
C VAL A 42 -8.82 -4.42 -2.02
N GLN A 43 -10.02 -4.07 -2.50
CA GLN A 43 -11.13 -3.69 -1.60
C GLN A 43 -11.63 -4.90 -0.80
N VAL A 44 -11.69 -6.06 -1.43
CA VAL A 44 -12.05 -7.32 -0.78
C VAL A 44 -11.02 -7.69 0.28
N GLU A 45 -9.74 -7.66 -0.06
CA GLU A 45 -8.63 -7.92 0.86
C GLU A 45 -8.65 -6.93 2.04
N THR A 46 -8.80 -5.63 1.76
CA THR A 46 -8.88 -4.58 2.79
C THR A 46 -10.00 -4.85 3.79
N VAL A 47 -11.19 -5.23 3.31
CA VAL A 47 -12.33 -5.56 4.18
C VAL A 47 -12.08 -6.87 4.94
N GLN A 48 -11.49 -7.88 4.32
CA GLN A 48 -11.16 -9.17 4.96
C GLN A 48 -10.08 -9.04 6.04
N GLU A 49 -9.00 -8.31 5.77
CA GLU A 49 -7.91 -8.05 6.71
C GLU A 49 -8.39 -7.24 7.91
N TRP A 50 -9.28 -6.28 7.69
CA TRP A 50 -9.88 -5.52 8.78
C TRP A 50 -10.90 -6.34 9.59
N ALA A 51 -11.72 -7.18 8.95
CA ALA A 51 -12.81 -7.95 9.56
C ALA A 51 -12.32 -9.12 10.44
N THR A 52 -11.29 -8.88 11.24
CA THR A 52 -10.82 -9.77 12.30
C THR A 52 -11.88 -9.96 13.39
N ASP A 53 -11.82 -11.10 14.08
CA ASP A 53 -12.72 -11.41 15.20
C ASP A 53 -12.76 -10.27 16.25
N GLU A 54 -11.62 -9.64 16.54
CA GLU A 54 -11.50 -8.55 17.51
C GLU A 54 -12.18 -7.25 17.04
N GLN A 55 -12.15 -6.96 15.74
CA GLN A 55 -12.83 -5.79 15.17
C GLN A 55 -14.34 -6.04 15.06
N LEU A 56 -14.74 -7.23 14.63
CA LEU A 56 -16.16 -7.61 14.56
C LEU A 56 -16.83 -7.56 15.93
N GLU A 57 -16.13 -7.91 17.01
CA GLU A 57 -16.66 -7.81 18.38
C GLU A 57 -16.97 -6.37 18.83
N GLN A 58 -16.28 -5.37 18.27
CA GLN A 58 -16.51 -3.95 18.56
C GLN A 58 -17.73 -3.38 17.82
N LEU A 59 -18.16 -4.03 16.75
CA LEU A 59 -19.32 -3.66 15.97
C LEU A 59 -20.64 -4.11 16.62
N ASN A 60 -21.69 -3.33 16.38
CA ASN A 60 -23.04 -3.76 16.72
C ASN A 60 -23.53 -4.87 15.77
N GLU A 61 -24.59 -5.59 16.16
CA GLU A 61 -25.14 -6.73 15.41
C GLU A 61 -25.45 -6.37 13.95
N SER A 62 -26.09 -5.22 13.71
CA SER A 62 -26.43 -4.80 12.34
C SER A 62 -25.22 -4.42 11.47
N GLN A 63 -24.13 -3.95 12.08
CA GLN A 63 -22.88 -3.68 11.36
C GLN A 63 -22.13 -4.97 11.03
N ARG A 64 -22.06 -5.91 11.98
CA ARG A 64 -21.47 -7.24 11.73
C ARG A 64 -22.20 -8.01 10.65
N ASP A 65 -23.53 -8.01 10.70
CA ASP A 65 -24.35 -8.69 9.70
C ASP A 65 -24.10 -8.11 8.31
N ARG A 66 -23.97 -6.77 8.19
CA ARG A 66 -23.66 -6.10 6.92
C ARG A 66 -22.28 -6.49 6.38
N VAL A 67 -21.25 -6.45 7.22
CA VAL A 67 -19.89 -6.85 6.81
C VAL A 67 -19.87 -8.31 6.39
N GLY A 68 -20.56 -9.17 7.15
CA GLY A 68 -20.67 -10.60 6.85
C GLY A 68 -21.40 -10.88 5.54
N GLU A 69 -22.53 -10.21 5.29
CA GLU A 69 -23.30 -10.34 4.04
C GLU A 69 -22.49 -9.83 2.84
N TRP A 70 -21.78 -8.71 2.98
CA TRP A 70 -20.89 -8.19 1.95
C TRP A 70 -19.77 -9.19 1.60
N LEU A 71 -19.12 -9.78 2.61
CA LEU A 71 -18.05 -10.78 2.43
C LEU A 71 -18.58 -12.11 1.86
N GLU A 72 -19.79 -12.53 2.23
CA GLU A 72 -20.43 -13.76 1.73
C GLU A 72 -20.82 -13.64 0.25
N ASP A 73 -21.28 -12.46 -0.18
CA ASP A 73 -21.65 -12.16 -1.56
C ASP A 73 -20.45 -11.74 -2.43
N THR A 74 -19.26 -11.58 -1.83
CA THR A 74 -18.05 -11.31 -2.59
C THR A 74 -17.65 -12.57 -3.36
N PRO A 75 -17.42 -12.49 -4.68
CA PRO A 75 -16.95 -13.64 -5.44
C PRO A 75 -15.61 -14.12 -4.86
N GLU A 76 -15.42 -15.44 -4.70
CA GLU A 76 -14.12 -16.01 -4.37
C GLU A 76 -13.14 -15.57 -5.46
N ILE A 77 -12.27 -14.60 -5.15
CA ILE A 77 -11.21 -14.20 -6.05
C ILE A 77 -10.17 -15.29 -5.97
N GLU A 78 -10.15 -16.15 -6.99
CA GLU A 78 -8.97 -16.97 -7.28
C GLU A 78 -7.84 -15.99 -7.59
N ASP A 79 -7.05 -15.64 -6.56
CA ASP A 79 -5.79 -14.93 -6.72
C ASP A 79 -4.81 -15.87 -7.42
N ASP A 80 -4.89 -15.91 -8.75
CA ASP A 80 -3.92 -16.59 -9.63
C ASP A 80 -2.67 -15.72 -9.85
N GLY A 81 -2.64 -14.55 -9.20
CA GLY A 81 -1.48 -13.68 -9.11
C GLY A 81 -0.33 -14.31 -8.31
N PRO A 82 0.89 -13.78 -8.44
CA PRO A 82 2.02 -14.30 -7.69
C PRO A 82 1.78 -14.08 -6.19
N ALA A 83 2.02 -15.10 -5.37
CA ALA A 83 1.74 -15.11 -3.92
C ALA A 83 2.42 -14.01 -3.06
N ASN A 84 3.14 -13.08 -3.67
CA ASN A 84 3.86 -11.99 -3.03
C ASN A 84 3.89 -10.80 -4.01
N TYR A 85 2.77 -10.10 -4.15
CA TYR A 85 2.72 -8.82 -4.84
C TYR A 85 2.48 -7.67 -3.87
N THR A 86 3.00 -6.48 -4.20
CA THR A 86 2.81 -5.26 -3.42
C THR A 86 1.50 -4.57 -3.80
N VAL A 87 1.25 -4.41 -5.10
CA VAL A 87 0.01 -3.77 -5.59
C VAL A 87 -0.30 -4.19 -7.04
N ALA A 88 -1.57 -4.38 -7.36
CA ALA A 88 -2.01 -4.69 -8.72
C ALA A 88 -2.06 -3.43 -9.60
N ILE A 89 -1.57 -3.52 -10.84
CA ILE A 89 -1.74 -2.49 -11.87
C ILE A 89 -3.10 -2.67 -12.56
N ASP A 90 -3.40 -3.89 -12.97
CA ASP A 90 -4.67 -4.36 -13.53
C ASP A 90 -4.93 -5.79 -13.06
N SER A 91 -5.96 -6.47 -13.57
CA SER A 91 -6.30 -7.84 -13.15
C SER A 91 -5.30 -8.91 -13.58
N GLU A 92 -4.31 -8.59 -14.42
CA GLU A 92 -3.33 -9.52 -14.99
C GLU A 92 -1.87 -9.06 -14.80
N THR A 93 -1.64 -7.91 -14.16
CA THR A 93 -0.33 -7.25 -14.04
C THR A 93 -0.14 -6.67 -12.64
N TYR A 94 0.99 -6.97 -12.02
CA TYR A 94 1.23 -6.74 -10.59
C TYR A 94 2.63 -6.16 -10.35
N ILE A 95 2.73 -5.14 -9.50
CA ILE A 95 4.01 -4.71 -8.94
C ILE A 95 4.33 -5.65 -7.79
N THR A 96 5.43 -6.38 -7.91
CA THR A 96 5.85 -7.35 -6.89
C THR A 96 6.76 -6.74 -5.84
N ASP A 97 7.67 -5.86 -6.25
CA ASP A 97 8.58 -5.13 -5.36
C ASP A 97 9.02 -3.80 -5.99
N TRP A 98 9.51 -2.86 -5.19
CA TRP A 98 10.15 -1.67 -5.72
C TRP A 98 11.16 -1.05 -4.75
N GLU A 99 12.19 -0.43 -5.29
CA GLU A 99 13.17 0.36 -4.54
C GLU A 99 13.45 1.70 -5.24
N PHE A 100 13.74 2.73 -4.46
CA PHE A 100 14.29 3.99 -4.97
C PHE A 100 15.75 4.09 -4.55
N ARG A 101 16.66 4.19 -5.53
CA ARG A 101 18.09 4.35 -5.28
C ARG A 101 18.75 5.11 -6.41
N ASP A 102 19.75 5.92 -6.08
CA ASP A 102 20.57 6.64 -7.07
C ASP A 102 19.74 7.50 -8.05
N GLY A 103 18.60 8.06 -7.60
CA GLY A 103 17.72 8.90 -8.43
C GLY A 103 16.89 8.13 -9.48
N GLN A 104 16.59 6.85 -9.23
CA GLN A 104 15.73 6.05 -10.07
C GLN A 104 14.91 5.06 -9.25
N PHE A 105 13.73 4.72 -9.77
CA PHE A 105 12.99 3.56 -9.32
C PHE A 105 13.52 2.30 -10.01
N VAL A 106 13.64 1.23 -9.25
CA VAL A 106 13.76 -0.14 -9.75
C VAL A 106 12.46 -0.83 -9.35
N VAL A 107 11.67 -1.24 -10.32
CA VAL A 107 10.33 -1.79 -10.10
C VAL A 107 10.30 -3.21 -10.66
N ASP A 108 9.99 -4.18 -9.80
CA ASP A 108 9.74 -5.55 -10.20
C ASP A 108 8.25 -5.69 -10.53
N ILE A 109 7.95 -6.13 -11.75
CA ILE A 109 6.59 -6.25 -12.27
C ILE A 109 6.38 -7.66 -12.81
N TYR A 110 5.33 -8.32 -12.35
CA TYR A 110 4.84 -9.57 -12.91
C TYR A 110 3.68 -9.31 -13.87
N ALA A 111 3.69 -9.94 -15.05
CA ALA A 111 2.59 -9.89 -16.01
C ALA A 111 2.17 -11.31 -16.41
N GLU A 112 0.88 -11.64 -16.33
CA GLU A 112 0.36 -12.92 -16.78
C GLU A 112 0.42 -13.09 -18.30
N ASN A 113 0.30 -11.98 -19.05
CA ASN A 113 0.41 -11.94 -20.50
C ASN A 113 1.31 -10.77 -20.93
N PRO A 114 1.97 -10.84 -22.09
CA PRO A 114 2.75 -9.73 -22.61
C PRO A 114 1.89 -8.47 -22.76
N THR A 115 2.33 -7.36 -22.19
CA THR A 115 1.57 -6.10 -22.12
C THR A 115 2.51 -4.90 -22.17
N THR A 116 1.95 -3.69 -22.31
CA THR A 116 2.73 -2.45 -22.24
C THR A 116 2.29 -1.65 -21.03
N VAL A 117 3.22 -1.39 -20.12
CA VAL A 117 2.98 -0.50 -18.97
C VAL A 117 3.40 0.92 -19.33
N THR A 118 2.51 1.87 -19.10
CA THR A 118 2.80 3.31 -19.14
C THR A 118 3.01 3.81 -17.72
N MET A 119 4.14 4.48 -17.50
CA MET A 119 4.51 5.05 -16.21
C MET A 119 4.56 6.57 -16.32
N ALA A 120 4.04 7.28 -15.33
CA ALA A 120 4.06 8.74 -15.27
C ALA A 120 4.77 9.20 -13.98
N GLU A 121 5.83 10.00 -14.12
CA GLU A 121 6.51 10.64 -12.99
C GLU A 121 5.71 11.84 -12.50
N SER A 122 5.27 11.78 -11.25
CA SER A 122 4.62 12.87 -10.54
C SER A 122 5.64 13.46 -9.56
N ALA A 123 6.11 14.66 -9.87
CA ALA A 123 7.16 15.37 -9.12
C ALA A 123 6.82 16.85 -9.00
N ASP A 124 5.63 17.16 -8.48
CA ASP A 124 5.27 18.50 -8.00
C ASP A 124 3.99 18.37 -7.17
N TRP A 125 4.10 18.57 -5.86
CA TRP A 125 2.95 18.54 -4.95
C TRP A 125 2.49 19.97 -4.58
N GLU A 126 3.06 21.00 -5.21
CA GLU A 126 2.63 22.38 -5.02
C GLU A 126 1.33 22.65 -5.80
N GLU A 127 0.46 23.50 -5.24
CA GLU A 127 -0.77 23.93 -5.89
C GLU A 127 -0.44 24.73 -7.16
N GLY A 128 -0.69 24.16 -8.34
CA GLY A 128 -0.38 24.84 -9.59
C GLY A 128 -0.55 24.00 -10.86
N GLU A 129 0.07 24.49 -11.93
CA GLU A 129 0.19 23.79 -13.21
C GLU A 129 1.65 23.31 -13.35
N GLY A 130 1.83 22.02 -13.64
CA GLY A 130 3.14 21.40 -13.76
C GLY A 130 3.27 20.56 -15.04
N GLU A 131 4.48 20.07 -15.29
CA GLU A 131 4.77 19.11 -16.34
C GLU A 131 5.11 17.77 -15.72
N TYR A 132 4.67 16.67 -16.35
CA TYR A 132 5.03 15.32 -15.93
C TYR A 132 5.67 14.57 -17.09
N ARG A 133 6.55 13.62 -16.76
CA ARG A 133 7.15 12.73 -17.76
C ARG A 133 6.38 11.44 -17.84
N THR A 134 6.20 10.93 -19.06
CA THR A 134 5.70 9.58 -19.29
C THR A 134 6.74 8.69 -19.93
N MET A 135 6.70 7.42 -19.56
CA MET A 135 7.56 6.34 -20.04
C MET A 135 6.69 5.14 -20.38
N ARG A 136 7.14 4.32 -21.34
CA ARG A 136 6.46 3.08 -21.70
C ARG A 136 7.49 1.97 -21.73
N GLU A 137 7.14 0.85 -21.14
CA GLU A 137 7.93 -0.37 -21.18
C GLU A 137 7.04 -1.51 -21.64
N ASP A 138 7.55 -2.31 -22.58
CA ASP A 138 6.92 -3.56 -22.97
C ASP A 138 7.36 -4.65 -21.99
N LEU A 139 6.40 -5.32 -21.38
CA LEU A 139 6.60 -6.40 -20.43
C LEU A 139 6.40 -7.74 -21.14
N ASP A 140 7.35 -8.65 -20.94
CA ASP A 140 7.17 -10.05 -21.30
C ASP A 140 6.28 -10.75 -20.25
N GLU A 141 5.73 -11.90 -20.61
CA GLU A 141 5.05 -12.79 -19.65
C GLU A 141 6.03 -13.21 -18.54
N GLY A 142 5.59 -13.11 -17.28
CA GLY A 142 6.36 -13.42 -16.08
C GLY A 142 6.98 -12.20 -15.41
N GLU A 143 8.14 -12.39 -14.77
CA GLU A 143 8.84 -11.35 -14.00
C GLU A 143 9.68 -10.43 -14.89
N ASN A 144 9.51 -9.12 -14.70
CA ASN A 144 10.21 -8.05 -15.40
C ASN A 144 10.81 -7.08 -14.39
N VAL A 145 11.99 -6.53 -14.70
CA VAL A 145 12.65 -5.50 -13.87
C VAL A 145 12.76 -4.22 -14.68
N VAL A 146 12.07 -3.16 -14.24
CA VAL A 146 11.99 -1.88 -14.94
C VAL A 146 12.78 -0.82 -14.20
N TYR A 147 13.67 -0.12 -14.91
CA TYR A 147 14.49 0.96 -14.36
C TYR A 147 13.96 2.30 -14.84
N VAL A 148 13.47 3.13 -13.92
CA VAL A 148 12.81 4.40 -14.23
C VAL A 148 13.59 5.57 -13.65
N PRO A 149 14.39 6.30 -14.45
CA PRO A 149 15.14 7.45 -13.97
C PRO A 149 14.22 8.65 -13.73
N THR A 150 14.33 9.27 -12.55
CA THR A 150 13.53 10.44 -12.15
C THR A 150 14.32 11.74 -12.34
N PHE A 151 13.61 12.86 -12.47
CA PHE A 151 14.22 14.19 -12.49
C PHE A 151 14.27 14.85 -11.12
N ALA A 152 13.36 14.45 -10.21
CA ALA A 152 13.37 14.89 -8.83
C ALA A 152 14.55 14.31 -8.05
N GLY A 153 15.15 15.12 -7.19
CA GLY A 153 16.13 14.67 -6.19
C GLY A 153 15.46 13.94 -5.04
N GLU A 154 16.22 13.11 -4.31
CA GLU A 154 15.75 12.34 -3.15
C GLU A 154 15.02 13.20 -2.09
N ASP A 155 15.37 14.49 -2.00
CA ASP A 155 14.89 15.41 -0.97
C ASP A 155 13.45 15.94 -1.20
N ASP A 156 12.93 15.91 -2.43
CA ASP A 156 11.66 16.56 -2.79
C ASP A 156 10.46 15.60 -2.83
N GLY A 157 10.72 14.29 -2.70
CA GLY A 157 9.69 13.25 -2.79
C GLY A 157 9.18 13.05 -4.21
N VAL A 158 9.33 11.84 -4.75
CA VAL A 158 8.94 11.50 -6.12
C VAL A 158 7.94 10.35 -6.14
N ALA A 159 7.00 10.39 -7.07
CA ALA A 159 6.05 9.32 -7.31
C ALA A 159 6.03 8.86 -8.76
N LEU A 160 5.67 7.59 -8.97
CA LEU A 160 5.36 7.01 -10.26
C LEU A 160 3.94 6.45 -10.23
N SER A 161 3.12 6.85 -11.21
CA SER A 161 1.81 6.26 -11.48
C SER A 161 1.90 5.28 -12.64
N PHE A 162 1.12 4.21 -12.60
CA PHE A 162 1.15 3.13 -13.59
C PHE A 162 -0.20 2.97 -14.26
N ALA A 163 -0.18 2.67 -15.55
CA ALA A 163 -1.37 2.36 -16.33
C ALA A 163 -1.05 1.36 -17.45
N THR A 164 -1.94 0.40 -17.66
CA THR A 164 -1.96 -0.47 -18.84
C THR A 164 -3.25 -0.20 -19.62
N GLU A 165 -3.39 -0.82 -20.80
CA GLU A 165 -4.65 -0.76 -21.52
C GLU A 165 -5.81 -1.39 -20.73
N LEU A 166 -5.53 -2.45 -19.98
CA LEU A 166 -6.52 -3.12 -19.14
C LEU A 166 -6.87 -2.28 -17.91
N SER A 167 -5.89 -1.70 -17.23
CA SER A 167 -6.14 -0.84 -16.06
C SER A 167 -7.03 0.36 -16.41
N MET A 168 -6.85 0.94 -17.61
CA MET A 168 -7.70 2.02 -18.10
C MET A 168 -9.15 1.58 -18.38
N GLN A 169 -9.35 0.35 -18.84
CA GLN A 169 -10.70 -0.22 -19.03
C GLN A 169 -11.38 -0.53 -17.68
N GLU A 170 -10.57 -0.91 -16.69
CA GLU A 170 -10.98 -1.12 -15.31
C GLU A 170 -11.09 0.20 -14.50
N GLU A 171 -10.81 1.34 -15.13
CA GLU A 171 -10.82 2.67 -14.53
C GLU A 171 -9.95 2.78 -13.25
N ARG A 172 -8.81 2.07 -13.23
CA ARG A 172 -7.87 2.00 -12.09
C ARG A 172 -6.40 2.14 -12.50
N GLY A 173 -5.56 2.45 -11.52
CA GLY A 173 -4.11 2.47 -11.69
C GLY A 173 -3.39 2.83 -10.38
N PRO A 174 -2.34 2.08 -9.98
CA PRO A 174 -1.63 2.35 -8.74
C PRO A 174 -0.59 3.45 -8.91
N TYR A 175 -0.08 3.93 -7.79
CA TYR A 175 1.12 4.75 -7.75
C TYR A 175 2.05 4.26 -6.63
N ILE A 176 3.36 4.43 -6.82
CA ILE A 176 4.38 4.28 -5.78
C ILE A 176 5.01 5.64 -5.50
N SER A 177 5.40 5.91 -4.26
CA SER A 177 5.96 7.20 -3.86
C SER A 177 7.05 7.01 -2.82
N THR A 178 8.14 7.79 -2.93
CA THR A 178 9.14 7.87 -1.86
C THR A 178 8.62 8.64 -0.65
N GLY A 179 7.55 9.42 -0.83
CA GLY A 179 7.03 10.40 0.13
C GLY A 179 7.96 11.62 0.31
N THR A 180 7.46 12.67 0.97
CA THR A 180 8.24 13.83 1.42
C THR A 180 8.67 13.64 2.88
N GLU A 181 9.88 14.05 3.26
CA GLU A 181 10.32 14.06 4.67
C GLU A 181 9.54 15.15 5.47
N ALA A 182 8.27 14.89 5.77
CA ALA A 182 7.49 15.63 6.76
C ALA A 182 6.38 14.80 7.44
N ALA A 183 6.30 13.50 7.15
CA ALA A 183 5.55 12.55 7.95
C ALA A 183 6.49 11.39 8.31
N GLU A 184 6.89 11.32 9.59
CA GLU A 184 7.48 10.13 10.18
C GLU A 184 6.42 9.03 10.13
N ASP A 185 6.34 8.35 8.98
CA ASP A 185 5.55 7.14 8.81
C ASP A 185 6.14 6.06 9.74
N PRO A 186 5.43 5.69 10.82
CA PRO A 186 5.92 4.69 11.78
C PRO A 186 6.05 3.29 11.14
N PHE A 187 5.62 3.11 9.89
CA PHE A 187 5.73 1.90 9.10
C PHE A 187 6.84 1.88 8.06
N ARG A 188 7.57 2.97 7.83
CA ARG A 188 8.74 2.97 6.93
C ARG A 188 9.88 2.02 7.36
N HIS A 189 9.94 1.62 8.63
CA HIS A 189 10.84 0.56 9.11
C HIS A 189 10.22 -0.84 9.11
N PHE A 190 8.92 -0.94 8.88
CA PHE A 190 8.24 -2.18 8.52
C PHE A 190 8.20 -2.29 6.98
N GLY A 191 9.39 -2.26 6.37
CA GLY A 191 9.54 -2.55 4.94
C GLY A 191 8.85 -3.87 4.59
N GLY A 192 7.92 -3.78 3.62
CA GLY A 192 7.01 -4.83 3.17
C GLY A 192 7.63 -6.22 3.21
N THR A 193 6.96 -7.13 3.91
CA THR A 193 7.21 -8.59 4.05
C THR A 193 8.66 -9.07 4.26
N SER A 194 9.64 -8.17 4.41
CA SER A 194 11.07 -8.47 4.51
C SER A 194 11.62 -8.03 5.87
N GLY A 195 11.05 -6.96 6.45
CA GLY A 195 11.39 -6.50 7.80
C GLY A 195 10.94 -7.47 8.89
N LEU A 196 9.73 -8.03 8.76
CA LEU A 196 9.17 -8.93 9.78
C LEU A 196 9.78 -10.34 9.68
N PHE A 197 10.03 -10.83 8.47
CA PHE A 197 10.67 -12.14 8.25
C PHE A 197 12.17 -12.12 8.57
N SER A 198 12.90 -11.03 8.32
CA SER A 198 14.28 -10.90 8.80
C SER A 198 14.35 -10.82 10.33
N GLY A 199 13.39 -10.16 10.98
CA GLY A 199 13.25 -10.15 12.44
C GLY A 199 13.00 -11.54 13.04
N VAL A 200 12.07 -12.31 12.46
CA VAL A 200 11.80 -13.69 12.89
C VAL A 200 12.98 -14.62 12.61
N ALA A 201 13.67 -14.46 11.47
CA ALA A 201 14.86 -15.24 11.17
C ALA A 201 16.01 -14.94 12.14
N MET A 202 16.26 -13.66 12.43
CA MET A 202 17.31 -13.22 13.36
C MET A 202 17.05 -13.71 14.80
N THR A 203 15.81 -13.62 15.27
CA THR A 203 15.43 -14.11 16.61
C THR A 203 15.54 -15.63 16.71
N THR A 204 15.13 -16.36 15.66
CA THR A 204 15.30 -17.82 15.57
C THR A 204 16.78 -18.20 15.59
N LEU A 205 17.62 -17.48 14.85
CA LEU A 205 19.06 -17.74 14.77
C LEU A 205 19.75 -17.46 16.12
N LEU A 206 19.41 -16.35 16.77
CA LEU A 206 19.91 -16.01 18.11
C LEU A 206 19.46 -17.02 19.17
N ALA A 207 18.19 -17.47 19.12
CA ALA A 207 17.68 -18.51 20.00
C ALA A 207 18.42 -19.84 19.80
N ALA A 208 18.68 -20.23 18.55
CA ALA A 208 19.44 -21.44 18.22
C ALA A 208 20.89 -21.36 18.73
N VAL A 209 21.56 -20.21 18.54
CA VAL A 209 22.92 -19.98 19.05
C VAL A 209 22.96 -19.98 20.58
N GLY A 210 21.98 -19.35 21.24
CA GLY A 210 21.85 -19.35 22.69
C GLY A 210 21.64 -20.76 23.25
N GLY A 211 20.72 -21.53 22.66
CA GLY A 211 20.49 -22.93 23.03
C GLY A 211 21.73 -23.80 22.86
N TRP A 212 22.45 -23.66 21.75
CA TRP A 212 23.71 -24.37 21.52
C TRP A 212 24.79 -24.00 22.54
N TYR A 213 24.92 -22.72 22.88
CA TYR A 213 25.87 -22.26 23.88
C TYR A 213 25.58 -22.86 25.25
N VAL A 214 24.32 -22.86 25.71
CA VAL A 214 23.91 -23.44 27.00
C VAL A 214 24.27 -24.92 27.06
N VAL A 215 23.84 -25.72 26.07
CA VAL A 215 24.13 -27.15 26.01
C VAL A 215 25.63 -27.42 26.05
N ARG A 216 26.42 -26.67 25.28
CA ARG A 216 27.88 -26.81 25.27
C ARG A 216 28.51 -26.43 26.61
N THR A 217 28.00 -25.39 27.27
CA THR A 217 28.53 -24.98 28.59
C THR A 217 28.16 -25.97 29.70
N GLU A 218 27.03 -26.66 29.61
CA GLU A 218 26.65 -27.72 30.54
C GLU A 218 27.60 -28.93 30.47
N GLU A 219 28.11 -29.28 29.27
CA GLU A 219 29.11 -30.36 29.11
C GLU A 219 30.46 -30.02 29.76
N THR A 220 30.81 -28.74 29.85
CA THR A 220 32.05 -28.27 30.53
C THR A 220 31.84 -27.83 31.99
N GLY A 221 30.58 -27.69 32.42
CA GLY A 221 30.18 -27.09 33.68
C GLY A 221 29.86 -28.07 34.81
N VAL A 222 29.92 -29.38 34.60
CA VAL A 222 29.84 -30.37 35.69
C VAL A 222 31.19 -30.47 36.40
N ASN A 223 31.59 -29.39 37.08
CA ASN A 223 32.31 -29.56 38.33
C ASN A 223 31.25 -29.72 39.43
N LYS A 224 31.07 -30.99 39.80
CA LYS A 224 30.32 -31.48 40.96
C LYS A 224 30.40 -30.52 42.15
N ALA A 225 29.24 -30.21 42.72
CA ALA A 225 29.08 -30.03 44.16
C ALA A 225 28.24 -31.21 44.68
#